data_AF-X1T9N2-F1
#
_entry.id   AF-X1T9N2-F1
#
_cell.length_a   1.000
_cell.length_b   1.000
_cell.length_c   1.000
_cell.angle_alpha   90.00
_cell.angle_beta   90.00
_cell.angle_gamma   90.00
#
_symmetry.space_group_name_H-M   'P 1'
#
loop_
_entity.id
_entity.type
_entity.pdbx_description
1 polymer ?
#
loop_
_entity_poly.entity_id
_entity_poly.type
_entity_poly.pdbx_seq_one_letter_code
_entity_poly.pdbx_strand_id
1 'polypeptide(L)' 'RLGEQFGPVRGYILASLVYGGVHLWAFNFMLLAAALVAGLFWGAMFIKYGSVWPGIISHALWDAAIFVIWPVQ' A
#
# COMPACT_ATOMS: atom_id res chain seq x y z
N ARG A 1 17.13 -3.87 3.47
CA ARG A 1 17.69 -4.58 2.30
C ARG A 1 17.51 -3.83 0.97
N LEU A 2 16.30 -3.63 0.40
CA LEU A 2 16.14 -2.87 -0.87
C LEU A 2 16.28 -1.34 -0.73
N GLY A 3 15.78 -0.74 0.36
CA GLY A 3 15.92 0.71 0.62
C GLY A 3 17.36 1.16 0.93
N GLU A 4 18.21 0.24 1.41
CA GLU A 4 19.63 0.48 1.68
C GLU A 4 20.49 0.42 0.41
N GLN A 5 20.04 -0.29 -0.64
CA GLN A 5 20.81 -0.48 -1.87
C GLN A 5 20.44 0.48 -3.00
N PHE A 6 19.20 0.96 -3.06
CA PHE A 6 18.72 1.82 -4.17
C PHE A 6 18.23 3.20 -3.73
N GLY A 7 18.26 3.49 -2.43
CA GLY A 7 17.70 4.71 -1.85
C GLY A 7 16.20 4.60 -1.57
N PRO A 8 15.69 5.35 -0.58
CA PRO A 8 14.34 5.21 -0.04
C PRO A 8 13.25 5.32 -1.11
N VAL A 9 13.42 6.21 -2.09
CA VAL A 9 12.45 6.46 -3.16
C VAL A 9 12.38 5.30 -4.18
N ARG A 10 13.51 4.74 -4.61
CA ARG A 10 13.53 3.65 -5.59
C ARG A 10 13.05 2.33 -4.99
N GLY A 11 13.41 2.04 -3.73
CA GLY A 11 12.92 0.85 -3.02
C GLY A 11 11.40 0.86 -2.84
N TYR A 12 10.82 2.05 -2.62
CA TYR A 12 9.38 2.25 -2.50
C TYR A 12 8.62 2.08 -3.82
N ILE A 13 9.14 2.64 -4.92
CA ILE A 13 8.53 2.46 -6.25
C ILE A 13 8.58 0.98 -6.63
N LEU A 14 9.72 0.32 -6.40
CA LEU A 14 9.88 -1.10 -6.71
C LEU A 14 8.95 -1.98 -5.86
N ALA A 15 8.83 -1.69 -4.56
CA ALA A 15 7.92 -2.42 -3.68
C ALA A 15 6.45 -2.24 -4.10
N SER A 16 6.06 -1.02 -4.48
CA SER A 16 4.70 -0.73 -4.97
C SER A 16 4.43 -1.45 -6.30
N LEU A 17 5.41 -1.50 -7.20
CA LEU A 17 5.31 -2.23 -8.47
C LEU A 17 5.24 -3.75 -8.28
N VAL A 18 6.02 -4.32 -7.34
CA VAL A 18 5.95 -5.74 -7.01
C VAL A 18 4.59 -6.08 -6.41
N TYR A 19 4.08 -5.25 -5.49
CA TYR A 19 2.78 -5.43 -4.87
C TYR A 19 1.61 -5.34 -5.87
N GLY A 20 1.65 -4.36 -6.78
CA GLY A 20 0.71 -4.27 -7.90
C GLY A 20 0.86 -5.45 -8.87
N GLY A 21 2.09 -5.86 -9.17
CA GLY A 21 2.39 -6.96 -10.09
C GLY A 21 1.78 -8.31 -9.70
N VAL A 22 1.64 -8.60 -8.40
CA VAL A 22 0.95 -9.82 -7.94
C VAL A 22 -0.51 -9.86 -8.40
N HIS A 23 -1.14 -8.68 -8.53
CA HIS A 23 -2.53 -8.55 -8.96
C HIS A 23 -2.71 -8.59 -10.48
N LEU A 24 -1.63 -8.61 -11.28
CA LEU A 24 -1.72 -8.86 -12.72
C LEU A 24 -2.39 -10.22 -13.03
N TRP A 25 -2.19 -11.21 -12.15
CA TRP A 25 -2.78 -12.54 -12.30
C TRP A 25 -4.29 -12.57 -12.07
N ALA A 26 -4.85 -11.56 -11.39
CA ALA A 26 -6.29 -11.44 -11.17
C ALA A 26 -7.05 -10.96 -12.43
N PHE A 27 -6.33 -10.55 -13.51
CA PHE A 27 -6.89 -9.93 -14.72
C PHE A 27 -7.90 -8.79 -14.46
N ASN A 28 -7.83 -8.19 -13.27
CA ASN A 28 -8.75 -7.16 -12.83
C ASN A 28 -7.99 -5.83 -12.71
N PHE A 29 -8.19 -4.98 -13.71
CA PHE A 29 -7.50 -3.69 -13.82
C PHE A 29 -7.78 -2.76 -12.63
N MET A 30 -8.96 -2.89 -12.02
CA MET A 30 -9.35 -2.09 -10.86
C MET A 30 -8.56 -2.51 -9.62
N LEU A 31 -8.37 -3.82 -9.41
CA LEU A 31 -7.53 -4.35 -8.33
C LEU A 31 -6.06 -3.96 -8.51
N LEU A 32 -5.56 -3.99 -9.75
CA LEU A 32 -4.20 -3.56 -10.08
C LEU A 32 -3.97 -2.08 -9.75
N ALA A 33 -4.88 -1.21 -10.18
CA ALA A 33 -4.81 0.22 -9.91
C ALA A 33 -4.96 0.54 -8.42
N ALA A 34 -5.89 -0.12 -7.73
CA ALA A 34 -6.08 0.03 -6.29
C ALA A 34 -4.83 -0.41 -5.50
N ALA A 35 -4.22 -1.55 -5.87
CA ALA A 35 -3.01 -2.05 -5.23
C ALA A 35 -1.81 -1.10 -5.46
N LEU A 36 -1.67 -0.52 -6.64
CA LEU A 36 -0.63 0.48 -6.93
C LEU A 36 -0.84 1.76 -6.11
N VAL A 37 -2.06 2.28 -6.04
CA VAL A 37 -2.37 3.49 -5.27
C VAL A 37 -2.20 3.24 -3.77
N ALA A 38 -2.64 2.09 -3.26
CA ALA A 38 -2.46 1.71 -1.86
C ALA A 38 -0.98 1.49 -1.50
N GLY A 39 -0.24 0.78 -2.36
CA GLY A 39 1.20 0.58 -2.21
C GLY A 39 1.97 1.90 -2.21
N LEU A 40 1.59 2.82 -3.11
CA LEU A 40 2.15 4.17 -3.13
C LEU A 40 1.75 4.95 -1.87
N PHE A 41 0.49 4.97 -1.47
CA PHE A 41 0.05 5.76 -0.32
C PHE A 41 0.73 5.32 0.98
N TRP A 42 0.73 4.01 1.28
CA TRP A 42 1.33 3.48 2.50
C TRP A 42 2.86 3.53 2.48
N GLY A 43 3.49 3.29 1.34
CA GLY A 43 4.93 3.40 1.24
C GLY A 43 5.43 4.85 1.31
N ALA A 44 4.64 5.85 0.87
CA ALA A 44 4.96 7.26 1.05
C ALA A 44 4.86 7.66 2.52
N MET A 45 3.85 7.17 3.24
CA MET A 45 3.76 7.32 4.70
C MET A 45 4.95 6.65 5.40
N PHE A 46 5.34 5.46 4.97
CA PHE A 46 6.48 4.76 5.57
C PHE A 46 7.80 5.53 5.38
N ILE A 47 8.05 6.10 4.20
CA ILE A 47 9.24 6.96 3.96
C ILE A 47 9.17 8.23 4.81
N LYS A 48 8.00 8.89 4.86
CA LYS A 48 7.85 10.18 5.54
C LYS A 48 7.97 10.08 7.06
N TYR A 49 7.44 9.01 7.64
CA TYR A 49 7.41 8.83 9.09
C TYR A 49 8.46 7.83 9.61
N GLY A 50 9.17 7.13 8.72
CA GLY A 50 10.16 6.10 9.08
C GLY A 50 9.58 4.94 9.90
N SER A 51 8.26 4.77 9.87
CA SER A 51 7.51 3.94 10.81
C SER A 51 6.32 3.28 10.11
N VAL A 52 6.07 2.02 10.44
CA VAL A 52 4.90 1.25 9.96
C VAL A 52 3.61 1.60 10.71
N TRP A 53 3.71 2.22 11.88
CA TRP A 53 2.55 2.59 12.72
C TRP A 53 1.47 3.40 11.99
N PRO A 54 1.81 4.45 11.21
CA PRO A 54 0.80 5.22 10.49
C PRO A 54 0.02 4.37 9.48
N GLY A 55 0.71 3.45 8.78
CA GLY A 55 0.07 2.55 7.81
C GLY A 55 -0.91 1.59 8.48
N ILE A 56 -0.51 1.01 9.62
CA ILE A 56 -1.37 0.11 10.41
C ILE A 56 -2.60 0.85 10.94
N ILE A 57 -2.43 2.06 11.47
CA ILE A 57 -3.55 2.87 11.98
C ILE A 57 -4.51 3.24 10.83
N SER A 58 -3.98 3.66 9.68
CA SER A 58 -4.80 3.95 8.50
C SER A 58 -5.60 2.73 8.03
N HIS A 59 -4.99 1.55 8.02
CA HIS A 59 -5.65 0.32 7.61
C HIS A 59 -6.72 -0.10 8.61
N ALA A 60 -6.40 -0.10 9.91
CA ALA A 60 -7.35 -0.46 10.95
C ALA A 60 -8.55 0.50 11.00
N LEU A 61 -8.32 1.80 10.79
CA LEU A 61 -9.40 2.79 10.68
C LEU A 61 -10.26 2.57 9.44
N TRP A 62 -9.65 2.21 8.30
CA TRP A 62 -10.40 1.88 7.09
C TRP A 62 -11.26 0.64 7.29
N ASP A 63 -10.71 -0.43 7.86
CA ASP A 63 -11.45 -1.65 8.17
C ASP A 63 -12.59 -1.36 9.14
N ALA A 64 -12.34 -0.63 10.23
CA ALA A 64 -13.39 -0.24 11.16
C ALA A 64 -14.46 0.64 10.49
N ALA A 65 -14.07 1.56 9.61
CA ALA A 65 -15.02 2.39 8.89
C ALA A 65 -15.91 1.55 7.97
N ILE A 66 -15.34 0.62 7.20
CA ILE A 66 -16.10 -0.20 6.24
C ILE A 66 -16.90 -1.31 6.94
N PHE A 67 -16.39 -1.91 8.00
CA PHE A 67 -17.11 -3.00 8.68
C PHE A 67 -18.08 -2.53 9.77
N VAL A 68 -17.83 -1.39 10.41
CA VAL A 68 -18.64 -0.91 11.54
C VAL A 68 -19.49 0.29 11.18
N ILE A 69 -18.92 1.31 10.53
CA ILE A 69 -19.62 2.58 10.28
C ILE A 69 -20.46 2.50 8.99
N TRP A 70 -19.90 1.92 7.93
CA TRP A 70 -20.50 1.89 6.61
C TRP A 70 -20.40 0.48 6.00
N PRO A 71 -21.22 -0.49 6.46
CA PRO A 71 -21.15 -1.89 6.06
C PRO A 71 -21.51 -2.04 4.59
N VAL A 72 -20.49 -2.02 3.74
CA VAL A 72 -20.59 -2.35 2.31
C VAL A 72 -20.05 -3.76 2.16
N GLN A 73 -20.97 -4.70 1.94
CA GLN A 73 -20.68 -6.11 1.66
C GLN A 73 -20.55 -6.33 0.16
#